data_AF-A0A1Z4KQ97-F1
#
_entry.id   AF-A0A1Z4KQ97-F1
#
_cell.length_a   1.000
_cell.length_b   1.000
_cell.length_c   1.000
_cell.angle_alpha   90.00
_cell.angle_beta   90.00
_cell.angle_gamma   90.00
#
_symmetry.space_group_name_H-M   'P 1'
#
loop_
_entity.id
_entity.type
_entity.pdbx_description
1 polymer ?
#
loop_
_entity_poly.entity_id
_entity_poly.type
_entity_poly.pdbx_seq_one_letter_code
_entity_poly.pdbx_strand_id
1 'polypeptide(L)'
;MDLEAQIQLLINNAPNDGVTPHLVAAIAPLLVAIAQKLRHTQYYILQDSEGSWVLTTLRNRANPGIEKRVVYAFPTIQDVSLIPPAGLDPHISGQITPVTHILFQLVALEPVDSILFLETPGKTTHTYELRRADFQKRIQQQLKKQRSLKTIPPNIA
;
A
#
# COMPACT_ATOMS: atom_id res chain seq x y z
N MET A 1 -1.68 16.78 4.18
CA MET A 1 -0.24 16.57 3.90
C MET A 1 -0.09 16.10 2.47
N ASP A 2 0.77 16.73 1.67
CA ASP A 2 1.05 16.32 0.30
C ASP A 2 1.90 15.04 0.23
N LEU A 3 2.10 14.51 -0.98
CA LEU A 3 2.84 13.27 -1.19
C LEU A 3 4.34 13.40 -0.89
N GLU A 4 4.93 14.57 -1.08
CA GLU A 4 6.36 14.79 -0.83
C GLU A 4 6.66 14.73 0.66
N ALA A 5 5.86 15.42 1.47
CA ALA A 5 5.95 15.35 2.93
C ALA A 5 5.74 13.91 3.45
N GLN A 6 4.82 13.15 2.84
CA GLN A 6 4.64 11.74 3.19
C GLN A 6 5.87 10.88 2.87
N ILE A 7 6.57 11.13 1.75
CA ILE A 7 7.82 10.44 1.41
C ILE A 7 8.93 10.81 2.38
N GLN A 8 9.07 12.10 2.72
CA GLN A 8 10.09 12.54 3.67
C GLN A 8 9.90 11.89 5.04
N LEU A 9 8.65 11.74 5.50
CA LEU A 9 8.37 11.00 6.73
C LEU A 9 8.80 9.53 6.65
N LEU A 10 8.58 8.85 5.52
CA LEU A 10 9.07 7.47 5.35
C LEU A 10 10.59 7.38 5.41
N ILE A 11 11.30 8.33 4.81
CA ILE A 11 12.77 8.37 4.81
C ILE A 11 13.28 8.65 6.23
N ASN A 12 12.69 9.64 6.91
CA ASN A 12 13.11 10.06 8.26
C ASN A 12 12.82 8.99 9.32
N ASN A 13 11.75 8.21 9.15
CA ASN A 13 11.35 7.16 10.09
C ASN A 13 11.93 5.78 9.72
N ALA A 14 12.67 5.67 8.61
CA ALA A 14 13.34 4.42 8.26
C ALA A 14 14.41 4.06 9.30
N PRO A 15 14.63 2.77 9.60
CA PRO A 15 15.75 2.32 10.43
C PRO A 15 17.06 2.97 9.99
N ASN A 16 17.79 3.58 10.93
CA ASN A 16 19.06 4.24 10.63
C ASN A 16 20.23 3.22 10.56
N ASP A 17 20.10 2.24 9.68
CA ASP A 17 21.08 1.18 9.41
C ASP A 17 22.03 1.53 8.24
N GLY A 18 21.96 2.77 7.74
CA GLY A 18 22.73 3.26 6.61
C GLY A 18 22.22 2.81 5.23
N VAL A 19 21.26 1.89 5.16
CA VAL A 19 20.79 1.27 3.90
C VAL A 19 19.31 1.55 3.65
N THR A 20 18.46 1.35 4.65
CA THR A 20 17.01 1.42 4.53
C THR A 20 16.50 2.80 4.10
N PRO A 21 16.99 3.94 4.62
CA PRO A 21 16.57 5.27 4.15
C PRO A 21 16.86 5.47 2.66
N HIS A 22 18.00 4.97 2.17
CA HIS A 22 18.37 5.02 0.75
C HIS A 22 17.47 4.14 -0.12
N LEU A 23 17.06 2.97 0.37
CA LEU A 23 16.12 2.10 -0.32
C LEU A 23 14.73 2.73 -0.42
N VAL A 24 14.26 3.38 0.64
CA VAL A 24 12.99 4.13 0.63
C VAL A 24 13.05 5.28 -0.38
N ALA A 25 14.13 6.08 -0.36
CA ALA A 25 14.33 7.16 -1.32
C ALA A 25 14.41 6.64 -2.78
N ALA A 26 15.05 5.48 -2.99
CA ALA A 26 15.17 4.84 -4.29
C ALA A 26 13.81 4.45 -4.91
N ILE A 27 12.86 3.99 -4.08
CA ILE A 27 11.52 3.59 -4.53
C ILE A 27 10.49 4.72 -4.46
N ALA A 28 10.81 5.86 -3.84
CA ALA A 28 9.88 6.98 -3.68
C ALA A 28 9.20 7.45 -4.98
N PRO A 29 9.88 7.56 -6.15
CA PRO A 29 9.21 7.92 -7.40
C PRO A 29 8.09 6.95 -7.80
N LEU A 30 8.26 5.66 -7.52
CA LEU A 30 7.24 4.65 -7.79
C LEU A 30 6.06 4.78 -6.82
N LEU A 31 6.32 5.05 -5.53
CA LEU A 31 5.28 5.29 -4.53
C LEU A 31 4.42 6.49 -4.93
N VAL A 32 5.05 7.61 -5.31
CA VAL A 32 4.36 8.83 -5.78
C VAL A 32 3.56 8.55 -7.04
N ALA A 33 4.13 7.86 -8.03
CA ALA A 33 3.45 7.57 -9.29
C ALA A 33 2.20 6.68 -9.14
N ILE A 34 2.15 5.82 -8.11
CA ILE A 34 0.94 5.05 -7.79
C ILE A 34 -0.03 5.91 -6.98
N ALA A 35 0.45 6.64 -5.98
CA ALA A 35 -0.37 7.52 -5.15
C ALA A 35 -1.12 8.58 -5.98
N GLN A 36 -0.50 9.11 -7.05
CA GLN A 36 -1.14 10.06 -7.95
C GLN A 36 -2.30 9.48 -8.77
N LYS A 37 -2.42 8.15 -8.88
CA LYS A 37 -3.55 7.48 -9.54
C LYS A 37 -4.75 7.31 -8.61
N LEU A 38 -4.53 7.48 -7.31
CA LEU A 38 -5.52 7.37 -6.26
C LEU A 38 -6.12 8.75 -6.01
N ARG A 39 -7.41 8.80 -5.65
CA ARG A 39 -8.14 10.04 -5.41
C ARG A 39 -7.81 10.67 -4.05
N HIS A 40 -7.39 9.86 -3.09
CA HIS A 40 -7.13 10.32 -1.73
C HIS A 40 -5.66 10.14 -1.37
N THR A 41 -5.12 11.10 -0.62
CA THR A 41 -3.73 11.05 -0.13
C THR A 41 -3.61 10.32 1.20
N GLN A 42 -4.74 9.92 1.80
CA GLN A 42 -4.84 9.20 3.06
C GLN A 42 -6.09 8.34 3.03
N TYR A 43 -6.04 7.20 3.71
CA TYR A 43 -7.15 6.27 3.83
C TYR A 43 -7.24 5.78 5.27
N TYR A 44 -8.43 5.36 5.68
CA TYR A 44 -8.62 4.57 6.88
C TYR A 44 -8.24 3.12 6.58
N ILE A 45 -7.32 2.58 7.36
CA ILE A 45 -6.97 1.16 7.40
C ILE A 45 -7.49 0.60 8.71
N LEU A 46 -8.21 -0.52 8.64
CA LEU A 46 -8.67 -1.21 9.83
C LEU A 46 -7.53 -1.99 10.47
N GLN A 47 -7.45 -1.90 11.79
CA GLN A 47 -6.51 -2.64 12.61
C GLN A 47 -7.24 -3.39 13.71
N ASP A 48 -6.73 -4.58 14.04
CA ASP A 48 -7.13 -5.32 15.22
C ASP A 48 -6.53 -4.71 16.51
N SER A 49 -6.83 -5.35 17.64
CA SER A 49 -6.35 -4.91 18.96
C SER A 49 -4.82 -4.96 19.12
N GLU A 50 -4.11 -5.71 18.28
CA GLU A 50 -2.63 -5.79 18.25
C GLU A 50 -2.02 -4.75 17.30
N GLY A 51 -2.84 -3.97 16.59
CA GLY A 51 -2.40 -2.99 15.60
C GLY A 51 -2.10 -3.60 14.22
N SER A 52 -2.39 -4.88 14.02
CA SER A 52 -2.21 -5.54 12.73
C SER A 52 -3.35 -5.20 11.78
N TRP A 53 -3.04 -5.05 10.49
CA TRP A 53 -4.06 -4.72 9.50
C TRP A 53 -5.06 -5.86 9.33
N VAL A 54 -6.34 -5.53 9.35
CA VAL A 54 -7.42 -6.51 9.19
C VAL A 54 -7.41 -7.08 7.78
N LEU A 55 -7.21 -8.40 7.69
CA LEU A 55 -7.27 -9.14 6.42
C LEU A 55 -8.68 -9.64 6.14
N THR A 56 -9.15 -9.44 4.92
CA THR A 56 -10.39 -10.03 4.41
C THR A 56 -10.07 -11.10 3.38
N THR A 57 -10.57 -12.32 3.58
CA THR A 57 -10.49 -13.38 2.56
C THR A 57 -11.68 -13.28 1.62
N LEU A 58 -11.41 -12.93 0.36
CA LEU A 58 -12.40 -12.95 -0.72
C LEU A 58 -12.38 -14.33 -1.38
N ARG A 59 -13.54 -14.99 -1.41
CA ARG A 59 -13.75 -16.25 -2.12
C ARG A 59 -14.48 -16.01 -3.42
N ASN A 60 -14.02 -16.62 -4.50
CA ASN A 60 -14.76 -16.60 -5.75
C ASN A 60 -16.04 -17.45 -5.61
N ARG A 61 -17.22 -16.85 -5.83
CA ARG A 61 -18.50 -17.56 -5.69
C ARG A 61 -18.66 -18.69 -6.70
N ALA A 62 -18.09 -18.57 -7.90
CA ALA A 62 -18.14 -19.59 -8.94
C ALA A 62 -17.05 -20.66 -8.76
N ASN A 63 -15.96 -20.36 -8.05
CA ASN A 63 -14.91 -21.33 -7.72
C ASN A 63 -14.38 -21.11 -6.30
N PRO A 64 -15.01 -21.73 -5.28
CA PRO A 64 -14.65 -21.53 -3.88
C PRO A 64 -13.22 -21.92 -3.51
N GLY A 65 -12.52 -22.70 -4.35
CA GLY A 65 -11.11 -23.05 -4.15
C GLY A 65 -10.13 -21.91 -4.45
N ILE A 66 -10.60 -20.80 -5.03
CA ILE A 66 -9.80 -19.61 -5.28
C ILE A 66 -10.11 -18.57 -4.21
N GLU A 67 -9.13 -18.36 -3.33
CA GLU A 67 -9.16 -17.35 -2.29
C GLU A 67 -8.18 -16.23 -2.61
N LYS A 68 -8.49 -15.04 -2.12
CA LYS A 68 -7.62 -13.87 -2.19
C LYS A 68 -7.70 -13.10 -0.89
N ARG A 69 -6.55 -12.83 -0.28
CA ARG A 69 -6.45 -12.07 0.97
C ARG A 69 -6.24 -10.60 0.64
N VAL A 70 -7.15 -9.75 1.09
CA VAL A 70 -7.12 -8.32 0.79
C VAL A 70 -7.17 -7.48 2.04
N VAL A 71 -6.62 -6.28 1.94
CA VAL A 71 -6.84 -5.19 2.92
C VAL A 71 -7.64 -4.10 2.23
N TYR A 72 -8.62 -3.54 2.93
CA TYR A 72 -9.40 -2.43 2.44
C TYR A 72 -8.86 -1.11 2.94
N ALA A 73 -8.73 -0.15 2.03
CA ALA A 73 -8.38 1.22 2.32
C ALA A 73 -9.60 2.10 2.03
N PHE A 74 -10.20 2.62 3.11
CA PHE A 74 -11.46 3.34 3.07
C PHE A 74 -11.24 4.86 3.00
N PRO A 75 -11.98 5.61 2.18
CA PRO A 75 -11.81 7.05 2.12
C PRO A 75 -12.44 7.74 3.34
N THR A 76 -13.46 7.13 3.96
CA THR A 76 -14.07 7.58 5.21
C THR A 76 -14.26 6.43 6.20
N ILE A 77 -14.32 6.73 7.50
CA ILE A 77 -14.54 5.70 8.52
C ILE A 77 -15.93 5.06 8.41
N GLN A 78 -16.92 5.79 7.90
CA GLN A 78 -18.29 5.29 7.69
C GLN A 78 -18.33 4.17 6.64
N ASP A 79 -17.39 4.16 5.69
CA ASP A 79 -17.34 3.15 4.62
C ASP A 79 -16.97 1.75 5.13
N VAL A 80 -16.50 1.63 6.37
CA VAL A 80 -16.22 0.35 7.03
C VAL A 80 -17.47 -0.53 7.09
N SER A 81 -18.66 0.08 7.28
CA SER A 81 -19.92 -0.67 7.35
C SER A 81 -20.35 -1.26 6.00
N LEU A 82 -19.70 -0.86 4.89
CA LEU A 82 -19.98 -1.42 3.56
C LEU A 82 -19.44 -2.85 3.41
N ILE A 83 -18.57 -3.28 4.32
CA ILE A 83 -17.95 -4.61 4.28
C ILE A 83 -18.59 -5.50 5.34
N PRO A 84 -19.05 -6.71 4.98
CA PRO A 84 -19.69 -7.59 5.92
C PRO A 84 -18.78 -7.86 7.13
N PRO A 85 -19.30 -7.81 8.37
CA PRO A 85 -18.50 -8.00 9.58
C PRO A 85 -18.09 -9.46 9.82
N ALA A 86 -18.27 -10.35 8.84
CA ALA A 86 -18.05 -11.79 9.01
C ALA A 86 -16.58 -12.07 9.35
N GLY A 87 -16.32 -12.45 10.61
CA GLY A 87 -14.99 -12.76 11.12
C GLY A 87 -14.16 -11.55 11.54
N LEU A 88 -14.79 -10.37 11.71
CA LEU A 88 -14.13 -9.18 12.22
C LEU A 88 -14.05 -9.21 13.76
N ASP A 89 -12.86 -8.93 14.31
CA ASP A 89 -12.63 -8.74 15.74
C ASP A 89 -13.56 -7.62 16.28
N PRO A 90 -14.26 -7.83 17.42
CA PRO A 90 -15.07 -6.79 18.05
C PRO A 90 -14.29 -5.52 18.44
N HIS A 91 -12.96 -5.58 18.51
CA HIS A 91 -12.08 -4.47 18.89
C HIS A 91 -11.34 -3.82 17.70
N ILE A 92 -11.94 -3.84 16.50
CA ILE A 92 -11.35 -3.17 15.35
C ILE A 92 -11.42 -1.65 15.48
N SER A 93 -10.33 -0.99 15.13
CA SER A 93 -10.26 0.46 15.01
C SER A 93 -9.80 0.86 13.60
N GLY A 94 -10.25 2.02 13.13
CA GLY A 94 -9.79 2.60 11.86
C GLY A 94 -8.72 3.65 12.09
N GLN A 95 -7.52 3.41 11.58
CA GLN A 95 -6.41 4.37 11.62
C GLN A 95 -6.29 5.12 10.29
N ILE A 96 -6.16 6.45 10.35
CA ILE A 96 -5.82 7.25 9.17
C ILE A 96 -4.34 7.01 8.83
N THR A 97 -4.10 6.46 7.64
CA THR A 97 -2.75 6.12 7.17
C THR A 97 -2.45 6.88 5.87
N PRO A 98 -1.31 7.57 5.78
CA PRO A 98 -0.91 8.23 4.54
C PRO A 98 -0.72 7.22 3.41
N VAL A 99 -1.13 7.56 2.19
CA VAL A 99 -1.16 6.63 1.07
C VAL A 99 0.23 6.06 0.75
N THR A 100 1.30 6.86 0.85
CA THR A 100 2.65 6.33 0.60
C THR A 100 3.08 5.30 1.65
N HIS A 101 2.61 5.45 2.90
CA HIS A 101 2.91 4.51 3.98
C HIS A 101 2.16 3.20 3.75
N ILE A 102 0.90 3.28 3.29
CA ILE A 102 0.12 2.10 2.90
C ILE A 102 0.85 1.33 1.80
N LEU A 103 1.30 2.05 0.75
CA LEU A 103 2.03 1.46 -0.37
C LEU A 103 3.36 0.84 0.10
N PHE A 104 4.12 1.54 0.96
CA PHE A 104 5.38 1.01 1.49
C PHE A 104 5.17 -0.27 2.31
N GLN A 105 4.20 -0.27 3.21
CA GLN A 105 3.93 -1.40 4.10
C GLN A 105 3.41 -2.63 3.33
N LEU A 106 2.70 -2.45 2.21
CA LEU A 106 2.26 -3.55 1.33
C LEU A 106 3.41 -4.47 0.90
N VAL A 107 4.63 -3.93 0.76
CA VAL A 107 5.80 -4.71 0.35
C VAL A 107 6.16 -5.78 1.39
N ALA A 108 5.92 -5.49 2.67
CA ALA A 108 6.27 -6.32 3.82
C ALA A 108 5.08 -7.12 4.39
N LEU A 109 3.84 -6.86 3.93
CA LEU A 109 2.63 -7.53 4.40
C LEU A 109 2.43 -8.89 3.71
N GLU A 110 3.14 -9.90 4.20
CA GLU A 110 2.71 -11.29 4.03
C GLU A 110 1.65 -11.59 5.11
N PRO A 111 0.44 -12.05 4.77
CA PRO A 111 0.01 -12.78 3.56
C PRO A 111 -0.92 -12.01 2.60
N VAL A 112 -0.83 -10.68 2.47
CA VAL A 112 -1.83 -9.86 1.73
C VAL A 112 -1.62 -9.88 0.21
N ASP A 113 -2.54 -10.42 -0.57
CA ASP A 113 -2.43 -10.46 -2.04
C ASP A 113 -2.63 -9.08 -2.68
N SER A 114 -3.50 -8.24 -2.11
CA SER A 114 -3.75 -6.89 -2.64
C SER A 114 -4.34 -5.93 -1.62
N ILE A 115 -4.19 -4.63 -1.90
CA ILE A 115 -4.97 -3.58 -1.25
C ILE A 115 -6.07 -3.11 -2.19
N LEU A 116 -7.27 -2.93 -1.65
CA LEU A 116 -8.45 -2.41 -2.33
C LEU A 116 -8.71 -0.99 -1.83
N PHE A 117 -8.35 0.01 -2.63
CA PHE A 117 -8.62 1.41 -2.34
C PHE A 117 -10.01 1.78 -2.83
N LEU A 118 -10.90 2.14 -1.90
CA LEU A 118 -12.24 2.62 -2.22
C LEU A 118 -12.13 4.10 -2.62
N GLU A 119 -12.47 4.40 -3.86
CA GLU A 119 -12.21 5.72 -4.44
C GLU A 119 -13.41 6.66 -4.31
N THR A 120 -14.59 6.12 -3.99
CA THR A 120 -15.83 6.90 -3.82
C THR A 120 -16.50 6.53 -2.50
N PRO A 121 -16.67 7.49 -1.56
CA PRO A 121 -17.40 7.25 -0.33
C PRO A 121 -18.80 6.67 -0.60
N GLY A 122 -19.22 5.73 0.22
CA GLY A 122 -20.50 5.03 0.12
C GLY A 122 -20.59 3.97 -0.99
N LYS A 123 -19.52 3.71 -1.76
CA LYS A 123 -19.55 2.78 -2.91
C LYS A 123 -18.37 1.81 -2.90
N THR A 124 -18.68 0.53 -3.14
CA THR A 124 -17.69 -0.54 -3.31
C THR A 124 -17.33 -0.82 -4.78
N THR A 125 -18.06 -0.24 -5.74
CA THR A 125 -17.90 -0.50 -7.18
C THR A 125 -16.71 0.23 -7.82
N HIS A 126 -16.27 1.34 -7.24
CA HIS A 126 -15.15 2.14 -7.73
C HIS A 126 -13.94 1.88 -6.84
N THR A 127 -13.28 0.75 -7.10
CA THR A 127 -12.14 0.29 -6.32
C THR A 127 -10.89 0.24 -7.18
N TYR A 128 -9.80 0.84 -6.71
CA TYR A 128 -8.48 0.64 -7.30
C TYR A 128 -7.79 -0.52 -6.58
N GLU A 129 -7.53 -1.61 -7.30
CA GLU A 129 -6.81 -2.76 -6.76
C GLU A 129 -5.31 -2.63 -7.02
N LEU A 130 -4.51 -2.70 -5.96
CA LEU A 130 -3.05 -2.85 -6.06
C LEU A 130 -2.64 -4.25 -5.60
N ARG A 131 -2.20 -5.08 -6.56
CA ARG A 131 -1.66 -6.41 -6.28
C ARG A 131 -0.22 -6.33 -5.77
N ARG A 132 0.06 -7.01 -4.66
CA ARG A 132 1.39 -7.05 -4.02
C ARG A 132 2.45 -7.56 -4.99
N ALA A 133 2.18 -8.67 -5.68
CA ALA A 133 3.13 -9.29 -6.61
C ALA A 133 3.51 -8.36 -7.78
N ASP A 134 2.55 -7.64 -8.35
CA ASP A 134 2.82 -6.70 -9.44
C ASP A 134 3.57 -5.47 -8.94
N PHE A 135 3.27 -5.03 -7.73
CA PHE A 135 3.96 -3.92 -7.09
C PHE A 135 5.41 -4.26 -6.77
N GLN A 136 5.68 -5.44 -6.20
CA GLN A 136 7.03 -5.95 -5.95
C GLN A 136 7.86 -6.05 -7.24
N LYS A 137 7.27 -6.54 -8.34
CA LYS A 137 7.95 -6.57 -9.66
C LYS A 137 8.34 -5.16 -10.12
N ARG A 138 7.47 -4.16 -9.96
CA ARG A 138 7.77 -2.76 -10.32
C ARG A 138 8.88 -2.17 -9.44
N ILE A 139 8.89 -2.47 -8.15
CA ILE A 139 9.98 -2.07 -7.24
C ILE A 139 11.31 -2.65 -7.72
N GLN A 140 11.36 -3.95 -8.01
CA GLN A 140 12.59 -4.59 -8.51
C GLN A 140 13.09 -3.95 -9.81
N GLN A 141 12.19 -3.63 -10.74
CA GLN A 141 12.53 -2.93 -11.98
C GLN A 141 13.09 -1.53 -11.72
N GLN A 142 12.47 -0.78 -10.80
CA GLN A 142 12.93 0.56 -10.43
C GLN A 142 14.34 0.54 -9.84
N LEU A 143 14.60 -0.39 -8.90
CA LEU A 143 15.91 -0.55 -8.28
C LEU A 143 16.99 -0.97 -9.29
N LYS A 144 16.65 -1.84 -10.26
CA LYS A 144 17.57 -2.21 -11.35
C LYS A 144 17.94 -1.00 -12.23
N LYS A 145 16.95 -0.17 -12.62
CA LYS A 145 17.19 1.04 -13.43
C LYS A 145 18.11 2.04 -12.74
N GLN A 146 17.96 2.24 -11.43
CA GLN A 146 18.84 3.14 -10.68
C GLN A 146 20.27 2.61 -10.55
N ARG A 147 20.45 1.29 -10.42
CA ARG A 147 21.79 0.69 -10.46
C ARG A 147 22.46 0.91 -11.82
N SER A 148 21.75 0.71 -12.93
CA SER A 148 22.31 0.92 -14.26
C SER A 148 22.67 2.39 -14.56
N LEU A 149 21.91 3.35 -14.04
CA LEU A 149 22.21 4.78 -14.18
C LEU A 149 23.48 5.18 -13.42
N LYS A 150 23.76 4.57 -12.27
CA LYS A 150 25.00 4.81 -11.51
C LYS A 150 26.25 4.22 -12.16
N THR A 151 26.11 3.27 -13.08
CA THR A 151 27.22 2.56 -13.75
C THR A 151 27.60 3.12 -15.13
N ILE A 152 27.00 4.23 -15.58
CA ILE A 152 27.45 4.89 -16.82
C ILE A 152 28.75 5.64 -16.50
N PRO A 153 29.91 5.27 -17.07
CA PRO A 153 31.16 5.98 -16.83
C PRO A 153 31.05 7.41 -17.38
N PRO A 154 31.64 8.42 -16.72
CA PRO A 154 31.58 9.82 -17.13
C PRO A 154 32.39 10.16 -18.40
N ASN A 155 32.63 9.21 -19.31
CA ASN A 155 33.46 9.44 -20.48
C ASN A 155 32.83 8.87 -21.76
N ILE A 156 31.73 9.52 -22.19
CA ILE A 156 31.28 9.53 -23.59
C ILE A 156 30.77 10.95 -23.87
N ALA A 157 31.69 11.90 -24.06
CA ALA A 157 31.48 13.19 -24.73
C ALA A 157 32.84 13.73 -25.19
#